data_AF-D5B9T2-F1
#
_entry.id   AF-D5B9T2-F1
#
_cell.length_a   1.000
_cell.length_b   1.000
_cell.length_c   1.000
_cell.angle_alpha   90.00
_cell.angle_beta   90.00
_cell.angle_gamma   90.00
#
_symmetry.space_group_name_H-M   'P 1'
#
loop_
_entity.id
_entity.type
_entity.pdbx_description
1 polymer ?
#
loop_
_entity_poly.entity_id
_entity_poly.type
_entity_poly.pdbx_seq_one_letter_code
_entity_poly.pdbx_strand_id
1 'polypeptide(L)'
;MEEKAINHIKLRASLALNKLLLQSKLFKDLDFDDTTKFAKSYGKISANADLRKATVSDNFNAKSDVRFSTLTSIVEGMGFTLSEFAKIYDSIKKTEMDQFAEALNNKSK
;
A
#
# COMPACT_ATOMS: atom_id res chain seq x y z
N MET A 1 8.12 -22.59 -8.85
CA MET A 1 6.86 -22.52 -8.06
C MET A 1 6.93 -21.42 -7.01
N GLU A 2 8.03 -21.32 -6.28
CA GLU A 2 8.29 -20.29 -5.26
C GLU A 2 8.24 -18.84 -5.78
N GLU A 3 8.91 -18.53 -6.89
CA GLU A 3 8.92 -17.18 -7.48
C GLU A 3 7.52 -16.67 -7.86
N LYS A 4 6.66 -17.56 -8.37
CA LYS A 4 5.26 -17.23 -8.69
C LYS A 4 4.45 -16.90 -7.42
N ALA A 5 4.70 -17.63 -6.33
CA ALA A 5 4.04 -17.38 -5.05
C ALA A 5 4.50 -16.04 -4.42
N ILE A 6 5.80 -15.76 -4.45
CA ILE A 6 6.37 -14.49 -3.96
C ILE A 6 5.80 -13.31 -4.74
N ASN A 7 5.79 -13.39 -6.08
CA ASN A 7 5.22 -12.34 -6.92
C ASN A 7 3.71 -12.11 -6.66
N HIS A 8 2.95 -13.19 -6.43
CA HIS A 8 1.54 -13.09 -6.06
C HIS A 8 1.34 -12.34 -4.73
N ILE A 9 2.10 -12.70 -3.69
CA ILE A 9 2.04 -12.04 -2.38
C ILE A 9 2.38 -10.56 -2.51
N LYS A 10 3.43 -10.25 -3.25
CA LYS A 10 3.94 -8.91 -3.50
C LYS A 10 2.91 -8.04 -4.22
N LEU A 11 2.34 -8.51 -5.32
CA LEU A 11 1.28 -7.79 -6.05
C LEU A 11 0.06 -7.52 -5.17
N ARG A 12 -0.39 -8.53 -4.43
CA ARG A 12 -1.57 -8.41 -3.57
C ARG A 12 -1.35 -7.41 -2.44
N ALA A 13 -0.17 -7.42 -1.81
CA ALA A 13 0.20 -6.47 -0.76
C ALA A 13 0.27 -5.05 -1.30
N SER A 14 0.95 -4.84 -2.44
CA SER A 14 1.01 -3.55 -3.11
C SER A 14 -0.39 -3.02 -3.48
N LEU A 15 -1.28 -3.87 -3.99
CA LEU A 15 -2.65 -3.47 -4.31
C LEU A 15 -3.45 -3.10 -3.05
N ALA A 16 -3.30 -3.83 -1.95
CA ALA A 16 -3.94 -3.50 -0.68
C ALA A 16 -3.49 -2.12 -0.16
N LEU A 17 -2.19 -1.82 -0.23
CA LEU A 17 -1.65 -0.51 0.12
C LEU A 17 -2.23 0.60 -0.76
N ASN A 18 -2.37 0.37 -2.07
CA ASN A 18 -2.98 1.33 -2.98
C ASN A 18 -4.45 1.60 -2.62
N LYS A 19 -5.23 0.55 -2.31
CA LYS A 19 -6.63 0.69 -1.87
C LYS A 19 -6.75 1.49 -0.58
N LEU A 20 -5.90 1.23 0.42
CA LEU A 20 -5.85 2.01 1.65
C LEU A 20 -5.50 3.48 1.40
N LEU A 21 -4.57 3.76 0.48
CA LEU A 21 -4.20 5.14 0.12
C LEU A 21 -5.33 5.86 -0.62
N LEU A 22 -6.11 5.15 -1.43
CA LEU A 22 -7.32 5.71 -2.03
C LEU A 22 -8.34 6.03 -0.93
N GLN A 23 -8.57 5.11 0.00
CA GLN A 23 -9.46 5.32 1.14
C GLN A 23 -9.02 6.52 2.00
N SER A 24 -7.72 6.66 2.30
CA SER A 24 -7.21 7.81 3.07
C SER A 24 -7.47 9.15 2.37
N LYS A 25 -7.39 9.19 1.04
CA LYS A 25 -7.69 10.39 0.25
C LYS A 25 -9.17 10.75 0.21
N LEU A 26 -10.06 9.77 0.42
CA LEU A 26 -11.52 9.99 0.45
C LEU A 26 -12.01 10.52 1.81
N PHE A 27 -11.26 10.33 2.89
CA PHE A 27 -11.53 10.95 4.20
C PHE A 27 -11.19 12.46 4.20
N LYS A 28 -11.84 13.24 3.32
CA LYS A 28 -11.67 14.70 3.23
C LYS A 28 -12.43 15.47 4.30
N ASP A 29 -13.46 14.88 4.90
CA ASP A 29 -14.58 15.68 5.44
C ASP A 29 -14.78 15.59 6.97
N LEU A 30 -13.84 15.03 7.74
CA LEU A 30 -14.04 14.80 9.19
C LEU A 30 -13.03 15.50 10.13
N ASP A 31 -11.94 16.06 9.61
CA ASP A 31 -10.90 16.68 10.44
C ASP A 31 -10.97 18.21 10.36
N PHE A 32 -11.49 18.84 11.41
CA PHE A 32 -11.40 20.29 11.66
C PHE A 32 -10.06 20.71 12.28
N ASP A 33 -9.16 19.75 12.53
CA ASP A 33 -7.83 19.97 13.10
C ASP A 33 -6.77 19.47 12.11
N ASP A 34 -5.70 20.23 11.93
CA ASP A 34 -4.67 20.05 10.87
C ASP A 34 -3.82 18.76 11.08
N THR A 35 -4.15 17.97 12.11
CA THR A 35 -3.63 16.64 12.36
C THR A 35 -4.39 15.59 11.56
N THR A 36 -4.32 15.65 10.23
CA THR A 36 -4.97 14.64 9.37
C THR A 36 -4.60 13.22 9.80
N LYS A 37 -5.57 12.48 10.33
CA LYS A 37 -5.39 11.13 10.91
C LYS A 37 -4.73 10.14 9.94
N PHE A 38 -4.93 10.32 8.64
CA PHE A 38 -4.42 9.42 7.61
C PHE A 38 -3.43 10.11 6.67
N ALA A 39 -2.34 9.41 6.36
CA ALA A 39 -1.37 9.89 5.38
C ALA A 39 -1.91 9.76 3.94
N LYS A 40 -1.86 10.87 3.18
CA LYS A 40 -2.44 10.97 1.83
C LYS A 40 -1.39 10.96 0.69
N SER A 41 -0.10 10.90 1.04
CA SER A 41 1.01 10.92 0.08
C SER A 41 2.18 10.04 0.54
N TYR A 42 3.00 9.56 -0.41
CA TYR A 42 4.21 8.77 -0.07
C TYR A 42 5.19 9.54 0.80
N GLY A 43 5.24 10.87 0.69
CA GLY A 43 6.09 11.71 1.54
C GLY A 43 5.63 11.70 3.00
N LYS A 44 4.31 11.84 3.24
CA LYS A 44 3.76 11.79 4.59
C LYS A 44 3.87 10.39 5.20
N ILE A 45 3.61 9.34 4.41
CA ILE A 45 3.81 7.94 4.84
C ILE A 45 5.28 7.71 5.21
N SER A 46 6.21 8.15 4.37
CA SER A 46 7.66 8.05 4.60
C SER A 46 8.08 8.70 5.92
N ALA A 47 7.59 9.91 6.20
CA ALA A 47 7.87 10.61 7.44
C ALA A 47 7.27 9.90 8.67
N ASN A 48 6.02 9.43 8.58
CA ASN A 48 5.34 8.76 9.67
C ASN A 48 5.89 7.34 9.96
N ALA A 49 6.36 6.65 8.93
CA ALA A 49 6.84 5.26 9.01
C ALA A 49 8.35 5.15 9.31
N ASP A 50 9.07 6.26 9.38
CA ASP A 50 10.54 6.31 9.43
C ASP A 50 11.21 5.47 8.31
N LEU A 51 10.71 5.63 7.08
CA LEU A 51 11.20 4.92 5.89
C LEU A 51 11.62 5.90 4.82
N ARG A 52 12.59 5.53 3.99
CA ARG A 52 12.90 6.28 2.77
C ARG A 52 11.69 6.29 1.83
N LYS A 53 11.38 7.43 1.23
CA LYS A 53 10.29 7.57 0.25
C LYS A 53 10.38 6.57 -0.91
N ALA A 54 11.60 6.24 -1.35
CA ALA A 54 11.83 5.22 -2.37
C ALA A 54 11.33 3.84 -1.93
N THR A 55 11.63 3.43 -0.69
CA THR A 55 11.14 2.17 -0.10
C THR A 55 9.61 2.11 -0.05
N VAL A 56 8.96 3.20 0.35
CA VAL A 56 7.49 3.31 0.31
C VAL A 56 7.00 3.14 -1.13
N SER A 57 7.55 3.92 -2.07
CA SER A 57 7.20 3.83 -3.48
C SER A 57 7.37 2.42 -4.04
N ASP A 58 8.45 1.73 -3.71
CA ASP A 58 8.73 0.38 -4.21
C ASP A 58 7.72 -0.65 -3.68
N ASN A 59 7.27 -0.52 -2.43
CA ASN A 59 6.23 -1.37 -1.86
C ASN A 59 4.86 -1.08 -2.47
N PHE A 60 4.57 0.17 -2.82
CA PHE A 60 3.31 0.53 -3.51
C PHE A 60 3.29 0.09 -4.98
N ASN A 61 4.45 -0.10 -5.61
CA ASN A 61 4.55 -0.43 -7.05
C ASN A 61 5.01 -1.87 -7.32
N ALA A 62 4.96 -2.76 -6.32
CA ALA A 62 5.44 -4.13 -6.44
C ALA A 62 6.86 -4.19 -7.05
N LYS A 63 7.79 -3.37 -6.56
CA LYS A 63 9.21 -3.40 -6.96
C LYS A 63 10.11 -4.09 -5.94
N SER A 64 9.71 -4.12 -4.68
CA SER A 64 10.43 -4.79 -3.59
C SER A 64 9.68 -6.00 -3.06
N ASP A 65 10.39 -6.94 -2.45
CA ASP A 65 9.79 -8.04 -1.71
C ASP A 65 9.17 -7.53 -0.42
N VAL A 66 8.05 -8.15 -0.04
CA VAL A 66 7.28 -7.74 1.14
C VAL A 66 7.97 -8.24 2.39
N ARG A 67 8.69 -7.35 3.07
CA ARG A 67 9.16 -7.60 4.44
C ARG A 67 8.07 -7.20 5.42
N PHE A 68 7.72 -8.10 6.34
CA PHE A 68 6.63 -7.86 7.30
C PHE A 68 6.84 -6.58 8.13
N SER A 69 8.07 -6.30 8.57
CA SER A 69 8.40 -5.08 9.31
C SER A 69 8.12 -3.82 8.47
N THR A 70 8.61 -3.79 7.23
CA THR A 70 8.37 -2.67 6.30
C THR A 70 6.89 -2.48 5.99
N LEU A 71 6.15 -3.57 5.74
CA LEU A 71 4.72 -3.51 5.51
C LEU A 71 3.98 -2.94 6.72
N THR A 72 4.33 -3.40 7.93
CA THR A 72 3.72 -2.93 9.19
C THR A 72 3.98 -1.44 9.39
N SER A 73 5.23 -0.99 9.25
CA SER A 73 5.57 0.44 9.35
C SER A 73 4.82 1.29 8.32
N ILE A 74 4.64 0.80 7.09
CA ILE A 74 3.85 1.52 6.07
C ILE A 74 2.38 1.60 6.48
N VAL A 75 1.76 0.49 6.89
CA VAL A 75 0.34 0.44 7.26
C VAL A 75 0.04 1.36 8.45
N GLU A 76 0.86 1.29 9.49
CA GLU A 76 0.73 2.14 10.68
C GLU A 76 1.06 3.60 10.34
N GLY A 77 2.09 3.85 9.54
CA GLY A 77 2.44 5.19 9.04
C GLY A 77 1.35 5.81 8.16
N MET A 78 0.47 5.00 7.55
CA MET A 78 -0.73 5.45 6.85
C MET A 78 -1.88 5.82 7.79
N GLY A 79 -1.81 5.43 9.06
CA GLY A 79 -2.87 5.62 10.06
C GLY A 79 -3.86 4.48 10.16
N PHE A 80 -3.54 3.29 9.62
CA PHE A 80 -4.38 2.09 9.67
C PHE A 80 -3.75 1.01 10.55
N THR A 81 -4.59 0.08 10.99
CA THR A 81 -4.16 -1.14 11.70
C THR A 81 -3.88 -2.27 10.71
N LEU A 82 -3.06 -3.25 11.15
CA LEU A 82 -2.84 -4.49 10.39
C LEU A 82 -4.15 -5.26 10.13
N SER A 83 -5.14 -5.17 11.03
CA SER A 83 -6.45 -5.80 10.85
C SER A 83 -7.23 -5.17 9.67
N GLU A 84 -7.21 -3.84 9.55
CA GLU A 84 -7.82 -3.14 8.43
C GLU A 84 -7.12 -3.45 7.11
N PHE A 85 -5.78 -3.51 7.13
CA PHE A 85 -5.00 -3.98 5.99
C PHE A 85 -5.38 -5.41 5.59
N ALA A 86 -5.43 -6.35 6.53
CA ALA A 86 -5.74 -7.76 6.27
C ALA A 86 -7.13 -7.93 5.63
N LYS A 87 -8.14 -7.21 6.13
CA LYS A 87 -9.48 -7.21 5.53
C LYS A 87 -9.47 -6.82 4.05
N ILE A 88 -8.72 -5.77 3.70
CA ILE A 88 -8.58 -5.34 2.31
C ILE A 88 -7.80 -6.38 1.52
N TYR A 89 -6.66 -6.84 2.05
CA TYR A 89 -5.82 -7.86 1.42
C TYR A 89 -6.62 -9.10 1.05
N ASP A 90 -7.39 -9.65 2.00
CA ASP A 90 -8.19 -10.86 1.82
C ASP A 90 -9.37 -10.65 0.86
N SER A 91 -9.89 -9.42 0.76
CA SER A 91 -10.98 -9.09 -0.17
C SER A 91 -10.56 -8.98 -1.63
N ILE A 92 -9.26 -8.83 -1.92
CA ILE A 92 -8.75 -8.63 -3.29
C ILE A 92 -9.04 -9.85 -4.15
N LYS A 93 -9.75 -9.62 -5.26
CA LYS A 93 -10.03 -10.64 -6.27
C LYS A 93 -8.86 -10.79 -7.25
N LYS A 94 -8.76 -11.98 -7.85
CA LYS A 94 -7.76 -12.25 -8.91
C LYS A 94 -7.84 -11.25 -10.06
N THR A 95 -9.04 -10.91 -10.51
CA THR A 95 -9.26 -9.94 -11.61
C THR A 95 -8.69 -8.56 -11.29
N GLU A 96 -8.76 -8.11 -10.02
CA GLU A 96 -8.20 -6.83 -9.61
C GLU A 96 -6.68 -6.86 -9.57
N MET A 97 -6.08 -7.99 -9.16
CA MET A 97 -4.63 -8.16 -9.23
C MET A 97 -4.13 -8.20 -10.66
N ASP A 98 -4.82 -8.91 -11.55
CA ASP A 98 -4.48 -9.01 -12.98
C ASP A 98 -4.48 -7.60 -13.61
N GLN A 99 -5.54 -6.82 -13.38
CA GLN A 99 -5.64 -5.42 -13.81
C GLN A 99 -4.53 -4.53 -13.23
N PHE A 100 -4.21 -4.71 -11.95
CA PHE A 100 -3.14 -3.95 -11.31
C PHE A 100 -1.76 -4.28 -11.89
N ALA A 101 -1.48 -5.56 -12.16
CA ALA A 101 -0.25 -6.00 -12.80
C ALA A 101 -0.09 -5.43 -14.22
N GLU A 102 -1.17 -5.44 -15.01
CA GLU A 102 -1.19 -4.81 -16.35
C GLU A 102 -0.90 -3.30 -16.26
N ALA A 103 -1.53 -2.60 -15.31
CA ALA A 103 -1.31 -1.17 -15.11
C ALA A 103 0.14 -0.83 -14.73
N LEU A 104 0.82 -1.68 -13.96
CA LEU A 104 2.24 -1.49 -13.61
C LEU A 104 3.16 -1.69 -14.83
N ASN A 105 2.86 -2.67 -15.68
CA ASN A 105 3.63 -2.93 -16.90
C ASN A 105 3.53 -1.76 -17.88
N ASN A 106 2.35 -1.14 -18.00
CA ASN A 106 2.12 0.00 -18.88
C ASN A 106 2.81 1.30 -18.41
N LYS A 107 3.07 1.45 -17.10
CA LYS A 107 3.83 2.59 -16.55
C LYS A 107 5.34 2.49 -16.72
N SER A 108 5.83 1.30 -17.07
CA SER A 108 7.27 1.02 -17.22
C SER A 108 7.73 1.04 -18.68
N LYS A 109 6.80 1.29 -19.62
CA LYS A 109 7.06 1.59 -21.03
C LYS A 109 7.08 3.09 -21.23
#